data_AF-A0A8J6NX74-F1
#
_entry.id   AF-A0A8J6NX74-F1
#
_cell.length_a   1.000
_cell.length_b   1.000
_cell.length_c   1.000
_cell.angle_alpha   90.00
_cell.angle_beta   90.00
_cell.angle_gamma   90.00
#
_symmetry.space_group_name_H-M   'P 1'
#
loop_
_entity.id
_entity.type
_entity.pdbx_description
1 polymer ?
#
loop_
_entity_poly.entity_id
_entity_poly.type
_entity_poly.pdbx_seq_one_letter_code
_entity_poly.pdbx_strand_id
1 'polypeptide(L)'
;MFPIVVIIFGFQFLVIRRPISNLRQVLVGFFYVLLGLSLFLMGLDQAIFPLGEQMAIQLSDPLFISGESGDAVAELLWSDYGWVYLFAATIGFSTTIAEPSLLAVALKAEDVSGGTVEANGLRVAVAIGVAVGISLGAWRIVVGIPLYYFIISGYVIVMIQTYFAPKFITALAYDSGGVTTSTVTVPLVAALGLGLASSVPGRSELMDGFGLIAFASLFPIIAVLGYVQLSEWSARKYKNRE
;
A
#
# COMPACT_ATOMS: atom_id res chain seq x y z
N MET A 1 3.18 21.93 -3.58
CA MET A 1 2.15 22.41 -4.52
C MET A 1 2.72 23.17 -5.72
N PHE A 2 3.59 24.18 -5.54
CA PHE A 2 4.19 24.95 -6.65
C PHE A 2 4.83 24.09 -7.78
N PRO A 3 5.59 23.01 -7.48
CA PRO A 3 6.17 22.16 -8.53
C PRO A 3 5.12 21.44 -9.39
N ILE A 4 4.01 21.03 -8.78
CA ILE A 4 2.91 20.32 -9.47
C ILE A 4 2.22 21.26 -10.45
N VAL A 5 1.94 22.49 -10.02
CA VAL A 5 1.36 23.54 -10.87
C VAL A 5 2.27 23.83 -12.05
N VAL A 6 3.58 24.00 -11.80
CA VAL A 6 4.58 24.24 -12.85
C VAL A 6 4.64 23.08 -13.85
N ILE A 7 4.62 21.84 -13.38
CA ILE A 7 4.66 20.66 -14.26
C ILE A 7 3.39 20.57 -15.10
N ILE A 8 2.20 20.70 -14.49
CA ILE A 8 0.92 20.59 -15.21
C ILE A 8 0.81 21.67 -16.29
N PHE A 9 0.97 22.94 -15.91
CA PHE A 9 0.88 24.03 -16.88
C PHE A 9 2.04 23.99 -17.89
N GLY A 10 3.24 23.60 -17.45
CA GLY A 10 4.40 23.38 -18.33
C GLY A 10 4.13 22.32 -19.39
N PHE A 11 3.68 21.12 -19.02
CA PHE A 11 3.32 20.07 -19.98
C PHE A 11 2.16 20.47 -20.88
N GLN A 12 1.15 21.16 -20.33
CA GLN A 12 -0.04 21.53 -21.10
C GLN A 12 0.27 22.59 -22.17
N PHE A 13 1.09 23.59 -21.85
CA PHE A 13 1.49 24.64 -22.81
C PHE A 13 2.64 24.22 -23.73
N LEU A 14 3.67 23.53 -23.23
CA LEU A 14 4.86 23.19 -24.02
C LEU A 14 4.70 21.90 -24.83
N VAL A 15 4.12 20.85 -24.23
CA VAL A 15 4.08 19.49 -24.82
C VAL A 15 2.75 19.22 -25.52
N ILE A 16 1.63 19.37 -24.81
CA ILE A 16 0.30 19.02 -25.32
C ILE A 16 -0.23 20.08 -26.31
N ARG A 17 0.18 21.35 -26.14
CA ARG A 17 -0.14 22.49 -27.02
C ARG A 17 -1.63 22.63 -27.34
N ARG A 18 -2.51 22.29 -26.38
CA ARG A 18 -3.96 22.46 -26.51
C ARG A 18 -4.48 23.51 -25.54
N PRO A 19 -5.39 24.41 -25.96
CA PRO A 19 -6.04 25.34 -25.04
C PRO A 19 -6.89 24.56 -24.03
N ILE A 20 -6.86 25.01 -22.77
CA ILE A 20 -7.65 24.40 -21.69
C ILE A 20 -9.12 24.73 -21.92
N SER A 21 -9.91 23.73 -22.31
CA SER A 21 -11.37 23.87 -22.38
C SER A 21 -11.92 24.08 -20.96
N ASN A 22 -12.87 25.01 -20.81
CA ASN A 22 -13.52 25.32 -19.53
C ASN A 22 -12.57 25.74 -18.39
N LEU A 23 -11.63 26.67 -18.66
CA LEU A 23 -10.63 27.16 -17.70
C LEU A 23 -11.22 27.53 -16.33
N ARG A 24 -12.39 28.18 -16.29
CA ARG A 24 -13.08 28.54 -15.03
C ARG A 24 -13.45 27.32 -14.20
N GLN A 25 -13.96 26.26 -14.83
CA GLN A 25 -14.36 25.03 -14.14
C GLN A 25 -13.13 24.26 -13.64
N VAL A 26 -12.06 24.24 -14.43
CA VAL A 26 -10.77 23.65 -14.04
C VAL A 26 -10.17 24.37 -12.84
N LEU A 27 -10.15 25.71 -12.85
CA LEU A 27 -9.61 26.51 -11.73
C LEU A 27 -10.42 26.31 -10.45
N VAL A 28 -11.74 26.27 -10.54
CA VAL A 28 -12.61 26.02 -9.38
C VAL A 28 -12.43 24.60 -8.85
N GLY A 29 -12.38 23.59 -9.73
CA GLY A 29 -12.11 22.21 -9.33
C GLY A 29 -10.73 22.05 -8.68
N PHE A 30 -9.71 22.68 -9.26
CA PHE A 30 -8.37 22.69 -8.72
C PHE A 30 -8.32 23.32 -7.32
N PHE A 31 -9.02 24.43 -7.11
CA PHE A 31 -9.13 25.07 -5.80
C PHE A 31 -9.78 24.13 -4.76
N TYR A 32 -10.89 23.47 -5.11
CA TYR A 32 -11.54 22.51 -4.20
C TYR A 32 -10.67 21.29 -3.89
N VAL A 33 -9.92 20.76 -4.87
CA VAL A 33 -8.97 19.67 -4.66
C VAL A 33 -7.84 20.10 -3.73
N LEU A 34 -7.28 21.30 -3.92
CA LEU A 34 -6.23 21.83 -3.05
C LEU A 34 -6.73 21.97 -1.61
N LEU A 35 -7.90 22.57 -1.42
CA LEU A 35 -8.49 22.80 -0.11
C LEU A 35 -8.84 21.46 0.55
N GLY A 36 -9.50 20.56 -0.16
CA GLY A 36 -9.88 19.24 0.33
C GLY A 36 -8.67 18.39 0.71
N LEU A 37 -7.65 18.32 -0.15
CA LEU A 37 -6.42 17.58 0.14
C LEU A 37 -5.65 18.19 1.30
N SER A 38 -5.61 19.52 1.41
CA SER A 38 -4.95 20.20 2.54
C SER A 38 -5.63 19.88 3.87
N LEU A 39 -6.96 19.99 3.93
CA LEU A 39 -7.72 19.64 5.15
C LEU A 39 -7.60 18.15 5.47
N PHE A 40 -7.62 17.29 4.46
CA PHE A 40 -7.45 15.84 4.62
C PHE A 40 -6.09 15.48 5.20
N LEU A 41 -5.00 15.99 4.59
CA LEU A 41 -3.64 15.73 5.07
C LEU A 41 -3.42 16.30 6.48
N MET A 42 -3.94 17.50 6.77
CA MET A 42 -3.88 18.08 8.11
C MET A 42 -4.63 17.23 9.14
N GLY A 43 -5.80 16.71 8.78
CA GLY A 43 -6.58 15.80 9.65
C GLY A 43 -5.86 14.48 9.89
N LEU A 44 -5.23 13.90 8.86
CA LEU A 44 -4.41 12.70 9.01
C LEU A 44 -3.21 12.94 9.93
N ASP A 45 -2.49 14.04 9.72
CA ASP A 45 -1.28 14.40 10.46
C ASP A 45 -1.54 14.65 11.95
N GLN A 46 -2.67 15.29 12.29
CA GLN A 46 -2.99 15.57 13.69
C GLN A 46 -3.73 14.45 14.42
N ALA A 47 -4.47 13.59 13.70
CA ALA A 47 -5.31 12.58 14.34
C ALA A 47 -4.80 11.16 14.10
N ILE A 48 -4.64 10.74 12.84
CA ILE A 48 -4.45 9.32 12.52
C ILE A 48 -2.97 8.91 12.67
N PHE A 49 -2.01 9.74 12.26
CA PHE A 49 -0.59 9.37 12.38
C PHE A 49 -0.13 9.26 13.83
N PRO A 50 -0.41 10.23 14.72
CA PRO A 50 0.01 10.13 16.12
C PRO A 50 -0.66 8.93 16.81
N LEU A 51 -1.90 8.62 16.44
CA LEU A 51 -2.61 7.46 16.96
C LEU A 51 -1.97 6.14 16.48
N GLY A 52 -1.64 6.04 15.20
CA GLY A 52 -0.96 4.87 14.64
C GLY A 52 0.42 4.65 15.24
N GLU A 53 1.20 5.72 15.40
CA GLU A 53 2.52 5.71 16.04
C GLU A 53 2.42 5.30 17.51
N GLN A 54 1.53 5.91 18.30
CA GLN A 54 1.33 5.55 19.70
C GLN A 54 0.88 4.11 19.87
N MET A 55 -0.04 3.62 19.01
CA MET A 55 -0.45 2.21 19.02
C MET A 55 0.71 1.29 18.68
N ALA A 56 1.54 1.64 17.69
CA ALA A 56 2.73 0.86 17.36
C ALA A 56 3.69 0.80 18.55
N ILE A 57 3.97 1.93 19.19
CA ILE A 57 4.83 2.02 20.39
C ILE A 57 4.26 1.15 21.52
N GLN A 58 2.97 1.29 21.85
CA GLN A 58 2.32 0.53 22.92
C GLN A 58 2.31 -0.97 22.66
N LEU A 59 2.03 -1.40 21.42
CA LEU A 59 2.05 -2.81 21.03
C LEU A 59 3.47 -3.38 20.95
N SER A 60 4.47 -2.50 20.78
CA SER A 60 5.90 -2.85 20.75
C SER A 60 6.59 -2.73 22.12
N ASP A 61 5.87 -2.29 23.16
CA ASP A 61 6.43 -2.02 24.48
C ASP A 61 6.92 -3.32 25.14
N PRO A 62 8.19 -3.40 25.60
CA PRO A 62 8.73 -4.59 26.24
C PRO A 62 7.88 -5.11 27.41
N LEU A 63 7.22 -4.24 28.18
CA LEU A 63 6.33 -4.63 29.30
C LEU A 63 5.02 -5.24 28.81
N PHE A 64 4.48 -4.74 27.70
CA PHE A 64 3.30 -5.32 27.07
C PHE A 64 3.62 -6.69 26.45
N ILE A 65 4.79 -6.80 25.83
CA ILE A 65 5.23 -8.00 25.13
C ILE A 65 5.68 -9.11 26.11
N SER A 66 6.33 -8.78 27.23
CA SER A 66 6.83 -9.76 28.20
C SER A 66 5.73 -10.40 29.06
N GLY A 67 4.53 -9.81 29.13
CA GLY A 67 3.46 -10.21 30.05
C GLY A 67 3.81 -9.99 31.53
N GLU A 68 2.82 -10.15 32.43
CA GLU A 68 2.97 -9.95 33.90
C GLU A 68 4.01 -10.89 34.59
N SER A 69 4.69 -11.74 33.83
CA SER A 69 5.75 -12.60 34.33
C SER A 69 7.04 -11.77 34.39
N GLY A 70 7.20 -11.02 35.48
CA GLY A 70 8.33 -10.13 35.76
C GLY A 70 9.67 -10.83 36.00
N ASP A 71 10.05 -11.79 35.15
CA ASP A 71 11.43 -12.27 35.09
C ASP A 71 12.20 -11.52 34.00
N ALA A 72 13.10 -10.69 34.50
CA ALA A 72 14.01 -9.81 33.81
C ALA A 72 14.61 -10.42 32.51
N VAL A 73 14.53 -9.66 31.42
CA VAL A 73 15.39 -9.80 30.23
C VAL A 73 15.34 -11.21 29.59
N ALA A 74 14.14 -11.76 29.38
CA ALA A 74 13.99 -12.77 28.35
C ALA A 74 14.20 -12.09 26.97
N GLU A 75 15.10 -12.63 26.15
CA GLU A 75 15.33 -12.13 24.78
C GLU A 75 13.99 -12.06 24.04
N LEU A 76 13.50 -10.85 23.75
CA LEU A 76 12.25 -10.65 23.02
C LEU A 76 12.32 -11.40 21.69
N LEU A 77 11.45 -12.38 21.51
CA LEU A 77 11.40 -13.18 20.29
C LEU A 77 10.49 -12.48 19.28
N TRP A 78 10.75 -12.69 18.00
CA TRP A 78 9.92 -12.17 16.91
C TRP A 78 8.46 -12.61 16.99
N SER A 79 8.17 -13.71 17.70
CA SER A 79 6.82 -14.24 17.95
C SER A 79 5.97 -13.33 18.81
N ASP A 80 6.60 -12.55 19.69
CA ASP A 80 5.91 -11.83 20.75
C ASP A 80 5.30 -10.52 20.22
N TYR A 81 5.77 -10.07 19.05
CA TYR A 81 5.25 -8.93 18.28
C TYR A 81 4.00 -9.27 17.43
N GLY A 82 3.36 -10.43 17.65
CA GLY A 82 2.21 -10.87 16.85
C GLY A 82 1.08 -9.85 16.73
N TRP A 83 0.80 -9.09 17.80
CA TRP A 83 -0.20 -8.03 17.77
C TRP A 83 0.19 -6.84 16.89
N VAL A 84 1.48 -6.49 16.82
CA VAL A 84 1.98 -5.48 15.89
C VAL A 84 1.75 -5.93 14.45
N TYR A 85 2.03 -7.18 14.13
CA TYR A 85 1.84 -7.72 12.77
C TYR A 85 0.38 -7.74 12.35
N LEU A 86 -0.52 -8.08 13.28
CA LEU A 86 -1.95 -8.06 13.06
C LEU A 86 -2.46 -6.63 12.89
N PHE A 87 -2.03 -5.70 13.73
CA PHE A 87 -2.37 -4.28 13.61
C PHE A 87 -1.89 -3.69 12.28
N ALA A 88 -0.64 -3.99 11.90
CA ALA A 88 -0.07 -3.54 10.64
C ALA A 88 -0.86 -4.11 9.44
N ALA A 89 -1.29 -5.38 9.51
CA ALA A 89 -2.15 -6.00 8.50
C ALA A 89 -3.54 -5.33 8.41
N THR A 90 -4.21 -5.09 9.54
CA THR A 90 -5.56 -4.49 9.54
C THR A 90 -5.55 -3.04 9.09
N ILE A 91 -4.54 -2.27 9.48
CA ILE A 91 -4.33 -0.90 9.00
C ILE A 91 -4.05 -0.88 7.50
N GLY A 92 -3.15 -1.75 7.03
CA GLY A 92 -2.84 -1.90 5.61
C GLY A 92 -4.06 -2.26 4.78
N PHE A 93 -4.85 -3.23 5.25
CA PHE A 93 -6.10 -3.63 4.60
C PHE A 93 -7.11 -2.47 4.55
N SER A 94 -7.35 -1.83 5.69
CA SER A 94 -8.41 -0.82 5.85
C SER A 94 -8.14 0.44 5.00
N THR A 95 -6.89 0.93 5.03
CA THR A 95 -6.50 2.09 4.21
C THR A 95 -6.58 1.80 2.72
N THR A 96 -6.18 0.61 2.31
CA THR A 96 -6.23 0.20 0.91
C THR A 96 -7.67 0.08 0.39
N ILE A 97 -8.58 -0.47 1.18
CA ILE A 97 -10.01 -0.54 0.79
C ILE A 97 -10.64 0.86 0.72
N ALA A 98 -10.24 1.75 1.63
CA ALA A 98 -10.71 3.13 1.69
C ALA A 98 -10.18 4.01 0.53
N GLU A 99 -9.16 3.54 -0.20
CA GLU A 99 -8.50 4.31 -1.24
C GLU A 99 -9.41 4.49 -2.48
N PRO A 100 -9.82 5.74 -2.81
CA PRO A 100 -10.68 5.99 -3.97
C PRO A 100 -9.98 5.72 -5.30
N SER A 101 -8.66 5.92 -5.39
CA SER A 101 -7.91 5.65 -6.60
C SER A 101 -7.89 4.15 -6.94
N LEU A 102 -7.93 3.27 -5.94
CA LEU A 102 -8.04 1.83 -6.14
C LEU A 102 -9.39 1.43 -6.73
N LEU A 103 -10.48 2.06 -6.29
CA LEU A 103 -11.79 1.82 -6.88
C LEU A 103 -11.81 2.18 -8.37
N ALA A 104 -11.18 3.31 -8.75
CA ALA A 104 -11.12 3.72 -10.15
C ALA A 104 -10.35 2.70 -11.03
N VAL A 105 -9.20 2.21 -10.55
CA VAL A 105 -8.42 1.19 -11.26
C VAL A 105 -9.16 -0.13 -11.34
N ALA A 106 -9.87 -0.52 -10.28
CA ALA A 106 -10.65 -1.76 -10.26
C ALA A 106 -11.85 -1.73 -11.20
N LEU A 107 -12.58 -0.61 -11.26
CA LEU A 107 -13.65 -0.42 -12.25
C LEU A 107 -13.10 -0.47 -13.67
N LYS A 108 -11.90 0.08 -13.91
CA LYS A 108 -11.29 -0.01 -15.23
C LYS A 108 -10.87 -1.43 -15.59
N ALA A 109 -10.35 -2.19 -14.63
CA ALA A 109 -10.01 -3.60 -14.80
C ALA A 109 -11.24 -4.45 -15.15
N GLU A 110 -12.37 -4.21 -14.49
CA GLU A 110 -13.64 -4.89 -14.76
C GLU A 110 -14.12 -4.64 -16.20
N ASP A 111 -14.13 -3.37 -16.62
CA ASP A 111 -14.50 -2.94 -17.98
C ASP A 111 -13.61 -3.59 -19.06
N VAL A 112 -12.28 -3.55 -18.90
CA VAL A 112 -11.37 -4.13 -19.91
C VAL A 112 -11.32 -5.65 -19.91
N SER A 113 -11.70 -6.29 -18.80
CA SER A 113 -11.75 -7.76 -18.68
C SER A 113 -13.05 -8.38 -19.19
N GLY A 114 -14.02 -7.56 -19.60
CA GLY A 114 -15.35 -8.01 -19.99
C GLY A 114 -16.12 -8.67 -18.84
N GLY A 115 -15.87 -8.24 -17.59
CA GLY A 115 -16.50 -8.78 -16.38
C GLY A 115 -15.86 -10.04 -15.80
N THR A 116 -14.75 -10.52 -16.38
CA THR A 116 -14.00 -11.68 -15.82
C THR A 116 -13.31 -11.35 -14.49
N VAL A 117 -12.99 -10.08 -14.27
CA VAL A 117 -12.35 -9.56 -13.06
C VAL A 117 -13.33 -8.59 -12.40
N GLU A 118 -13.96 -8.99 -11.31
CA GLU A 118 -14.89 -8.12 -10.57
C GLU A 118 -14.12 -7.01 -9.83
N ALA A 119 -14.59 -5.76 -9.87
CA ALA A 119 -13.91 -4.65 -9.20
C ALA A 119 -13.77 -4.88 -7.69
N ASN A 120 -14.79 -5.40 -7.02
CA ASN A 120 -14.72 -5.69 -5.59
C ASN A 120 -13.73 -6.81 -5.27
N GLY A 121 -13.69 -7.86 -6.10
CA GLY A 121 -12.72 -8.95 -5.94
C GLY A 121 -11.29 -8.46 -6.10
N LEU A 122 -11.03 -7.60 -7.09
CA LEU A 122 -9.71 -6.99 -7.28
C LEU A 122 -9.32 -6.09 -6.11
N ARG A 123 -10.25 -5.26 -5.60
CA ARG A 123 -10.00 -4.38 -4.44
C ARG A 123 -9.62 -5.18 -3.20
N VAL A 124 -10.34 -6.27 -2.92
CA VAL A 124 -10.04 -7.15 -1.80
C VAL A 124 -8.69 -7.84 -2.00
N ALA A 125 -8.38 -8.32 -3.21
CA ALA A 125 -7.08 -8.92 -3.50
C ALA A 125 -5.93 -7.94 -3.25
N VAL A 126 -6.06 -6.70 -3.71
CA VAL A 126 -5.06 -5.64 -3.48
C VAL A 126 -4.92 -5.35 -1.98
N ALA A 127 -6.02 -5.19 -1.26
CA ALA A 127 -6.00 -4.92 0.18
C ALA A 127 -5.37 -6.06 1.00
N ILE A 128 -5.62 -7.32 0.61
CA ILE A 128 -4.95 -8.49 1.21
C ILE A 128 -3.44 -8.44 0.88
N GLY A 129 -3.06 -8.11 -0.35
CA GLY A 129 -1.67 -7.92 -0.74
C GLY A 129 -0.97 -6.90 0.14
N VAL A 130 -1.56 -5.71 0.28
CA VAL A 130 -1.02 -4.64 1.17
C VAL A 130 -0.92 -5.13 2.62
N ALA A 131 -1.96 -5.77 3.14
CA ALA A 131 -1.98 -6.28 4.52
C ALA A 131 -0.85 -7.28 4.78
N VAL A 132 -0.65 -8.24 3.88
CA VAL A 132 0.43 -9.23 3.95
C VAL A 132 1.79 -8.54 3.82
N GLY A 133 1.95 -7.63 2.86
CA GLY A 133 3.19 -6.92 2.64
C GLY A 133 3.61 -6.09 3.85
N ILE A 134 2.70 -5.30 4.41
CA ILE A 134 2.96 -4.48 5.58
C ILE A 134 3.23 -5.35 6.82
N SER A 135 2.48 -6.44 7.01
CA SER A 135 2.72 -7.37 8.12
C SER A 135 4.11 -8.02 8.02
N LEU A 136 4.50 -8.46 6.82
CA LEU A 136 5.83 -9.01 6.56
C LEU A 136 6.93 -7.95 6.74
N GLY A 137 6.68 -6.71 6.33
CA GLY A 137 7.60 -5.61 6.53
C GLY A 137 7.78 -5.26 8.02
N ALA A 138 6.70 -5.28 8.81
CA ALA A 138 6.76 -5.11 10.25
C ALA A 138 7.58 -6.23 10.91
N TRP A 139 7.33 -7.49 10.53
CA TRP A 139 8.16 -8.62 10.96
C TRP A 139 9.63 -8.44 10.59
N ARG A 140 9.91 -7.97 9.37
CA ARG A 140 11.26 -7.69 8.90
C ARG A 140 11.96 -6.60 9.72
N ILE A 141 11.24 -5.56 10.17
CA ILE A 141 11.78 -4.51 11.06
C ILE A 141 12.18 -5.12 12.41
N VAL A 142 11.33 -5.98 12.99
CA VAL A 142 11.61 -6.66 14.27
C VAL A 142 12.85 -7.55 14.14
N VAL A 143 12.88 -8.45 13.15
CA VAL A 143 13.99 -9.40 12.96
C VAL A 143 15.29 -8.71 12.50
N GLY A 144 15.20 -7.60 11.76
CA GLY A 144 16.36 -6.84 11.31
C GLY A 144 17.02 -7.34 10.03
N ILE A 145 16.29 -8.07 9.19
CA ILE A 145 16.82 -8.59 7.93
C ILE A 145 16.94 -7.42 6.94
N PRO A 146 18.00 -7.33 6.11
CA PRO A 146 18.11 -6.26 5.11
C PRO A 146 16.95 -6.26 4.09
N LEU A 147 16.42 -5.07 3.78
CA LEU A 147 15.26 -4.87 2.91
C LEU A 147 15.44 -5.50 1.51
N TYR A 148 16.65 -5.42 0.95
CA TYR A 148 16.91 -5.84 -0.42
C TYR A 148 16.61 -7.32 -0.67
N TYR A 149 16.73 -8.20 0.33
CA TYR A 149 16.37 -9.62 0.17
C TYR A 149 14.90 -9.79 -0.21
N PHE A 150 14.01 -9.03 0.41
CA PHE A 150 12.57 -9.08 0.17
C PHE A 150 12.20 -8.42 -1.16
N ILE A 151 12.81 -7.28 -1.47
CA ILE A 151 12.54 -6.57 -2.72
C ILE A 151 13.00 -7.39 -3.92
N ILE A 152 14.22 -7.93 -3.88
CA ILE A 152 14.75 -8.78 -4.97
C ILE A 152 13.89 -10.02 -5.13
N SER A 153 13.60 -10.76 -4.05
CA SER A 153 12.77 -11.97 -4.13
C SER A 153 11.34 -11.68 -4.60
N GLY A 154 10.71 -10.63 -4.10
CA GLY A 154 9.38 -10.23 -4.53
C GLY A 154 9.36 -9.80 -6.00
N TYR A 155 10.38 -9.08 -6.50
CA TYR A 155 10.46 -8.78 -7.94
C TYR A 155 10.72 -10.02 -8.80
N VAL A 156 11.49 -10.99 -8.33
CA VAL A 156 11.62 -12.29 -9.02
C VAL A 156 10.26 -12.97 -9.14
N ILE A 157 9.46 -12.98 -8.06
CA ILE A 157 8.08 -13.50 -8.09
C ILE A 157 7.23 -12.73 -9.11
N VAL A 158 7.27 -11.40 -9.08
CA VAL A 158 6.53 -10.54 -10.01
C VAL A 158 6.94 -10.82 -11.46
N MET A 159 8.23 -10.99 -11.76
CA MET A 159 8.71 -11.31 -13.11
C MET A 159 8.16 -12.67 -13.58
N ILE A 160 8.21 -13.69 -12.73
CA ILE A 160 7.67 -15.02 -13.02
C ILE A 160 6.16 -14.93 -13.26
N GLN A 161 5.41 -14.28 -12.37
CA GLN A 161 3.96 -14.11 -12.53
C GLN A 161 3.61 -13.30 -13.78
N THR A 162 4.38 -12.25 -14.08
CA THR A 162 4.18 -11.41 -15.27
C THR A 162 4.31 -12.24 -16.55
N TYR A 163 5.24 -13.20 -16.59
CA TYR A 163 5.40 -14.10 -17.74
C TYR A 163 4.16 -14.96 -18.00
N PHE A 164 3.45 -15.38 -16.95
CA PHE A 164 2.24 -16.20 -17.06
C PHE A 164 0.93 -15.39 -17.11
N ALA A 165 0.97 -14.09 -16.83
CA ALA A 165 -0.21 -13.26 -16.74
C ALA A 165 -0.73 -12.79 -18.12
N PRO A 166 -2.05 -12.60 -18.28
CA PRO A 166 -2.62 -11.97 -19.48
C PRO A 166 -2.08 -10.55 -19.69
N LYS A 167 -1.80 -10.17 -20.94
CA LYS A 167 -1.20 -8.85 -21.25
C LYS A 167 -2.07 -7.66 -20.84
N PHE A 168 -3.40 -7.83 -20.81
CA PHE A 168 -4.32 -6.73 -20.48
C PHE A 168 -4.24 -6.33 -18.99
N ILE A 169 -3.89 -7.27 -18.10
CA ILE A 169 -3.82 -6.99 -16.66
C ILE A 169 -2.45 -6.49 -16.22
N THR A 170 -1.36 -6.81 -16.95
CA THR A 170 -0.01 -6.46 -16.51
C THR A 170 0.14 -4.98 -16.20
N ALA A 171 -0.34 -4.09 -17.07
CA ALA A 171 -0.26 -2.65 -16.82
C ALA A 171 -1.03 -2.23 -15.54
N LEU A 172 -2.24 -2.78 -15.35
CA LEU A 172 -3.08 -2.50 -14.17
C LEU A 172 -2.47 -3.07 -12.88
N ALA A 173 -1.81 -4.22 -12.95
CA ALA A 173 -1.14 -4.83 -11.80
C ALA A 173 0.00 -3.92 -11.31
N TYR A 174 0.82 -3.38 -12.21
CA TYR A 174 1.88 -2.46 -11.82
C TYR A 174 1.34 -1.09 -11.37
N ASP A 175 0.22 -0.64 -11.93
CA ASP A 175 -0.46 0.58 -11.47
C ASP A 175 -1.03 0.42 -10.04
N SER A 176 -1.47 -0.79 -9.66
CA SER A 176 -1.96 -1.07 -8.30
C SER A 176 -0.91 -0.80 -7.20
N GLY A 177 0.37 -1.00 -7.50
CA GLY A 177 1.47 -0.63 -6.60
C GLY A 177 1.61 0.88 -6.43
N GLY A 178 1.34 1.66 -7.49
CA GLY A 178 1.32 3.13 -7.43
C GLY A 178 0.09 3.67 -6.72
N VAL A 179 -1.07 3.06 -6.95
CA VAL A 179 -2.33 3.37 -6.26
C VAL A 179 -2.22 3.20 -4.75
N THR A 180 -1.53 2.16 -4.29
CA THR A 180 -1.33 1.92 -2.85
C THR A 180 -0.28 2.85 -2.23
N THR A 181 0.43 3.63 -3.06
CA THR A 181 1.26 4.76 -2.62
C THR A 181 0.53 6.11 -2.60
N SER A 182 -0.79 6.08 -2.53
CA SER A 182 -1.65 7.25 -2.50
C SER A 182 -1.56 8.08 -1.23
N THR A 183 -2.34 9.16 -1.22
CA THR A 183 -2.47 10.15 -0.15
C THR A 183 -2.95 9.59 1.18
N VAL A 184 -3.63 8.42 1.21
CA VAL A 184 -4.14 7.82 2.45
C VAL A 184 -3.15 6.82 3.03
N THR A 185 -2.68 5.89 2.21
CA THR A 185 -1.94 4.71 2.68
C THR A 185 -0.48 5.03 3.05
N VAL A 186 0.25 5.77 2.21
CA VAL A 186 1.69 6.02 2.46
C VAL A 186 1.95 6.71 3.79
N PRO A 187 1.27 7.82 4.12
CA PRO A 187 1.59 8.51 5.35
C PRO A 187 1.33 7.66 6.59
N LEU A 188 0.29 6.83 6.56
CA LEU A 188 -0.05 5.94 7.67
C LEU A 188 0.92 4.77 7.80
N VAL A 189 1.32 4.17 6.67
CA VAL A 189 2.33 3.11 6.63
C VAL A 189 3.69 3.65 7.08
N ALA A 190 4.05 4.87 6.67
CA ALA A 190 5.27 5.54 7.09
C ALA A 190 5.25 5.79 8.61
N ALA A 191 4.16 6.35 9.16
CA ALA A 191 4.02 6.58 10.59
C ALA A 191 4.14 5.26 11.40
N LEU A 192 3.48 4.19 10.95
CA LEU A 192 3.58 2.87 11.57
C LEU A 192 5.00 2.30 11.48
N GLY A 193 5.66 2.40 10.33
CA GLY A 193 7.01 1.92 10.12
C GLY A 193 8.04 2.69 10.95
N LEU A 194 7.94 4.01 11.00
CA LEU A 194 8.80 4.87 11.81
C LEU A 194 8.59 4.61 13.31
N GLY A 195 7.34 4.55 13.78
CA GLY A 195 7.01 4.27 15.19
C GLY A 195 7.43 2.88 15.66
N LEU A 196 7.37 1.88 14.77
CA LEU A 196 7.88 0.54 15.07
C LEU A 196 9.41 0.53 15.10
N ALA A 197 10.07 1.17 14.13
CA ALA A 197 11.53 1.21 14.07
C ALA A 197 12.16 2.03 15.21
N SER A 198 11.48 3.06 15.73
CA SER A 198 11.95 3.82 16.89
C SER A 198 11.85 3.02 18.20
N SER A 199 10.88 2.12 18.30
CA SER A 199 10.64 1.28 19.49
C SER A 199 11.49 0.01 19.54
N VAL A 200 11.96 -0.50 18.39
CA VAL A 200 12.79 -1.71 18.34
C VAL A 200 14.28 -1.33 18.44
N PRO A 201 15.02 -1.82 19.46
CA PRO A 201 16.43 -1.47 19.63
C PRO A 201 17.30 -1.84 18.42
N GLY A 202 18.18 -0.94 18.01
CA GLY A 202 19.14 -1.18 16.92
C GLY A 202 18.55 -1.08 15.51
N ARG A 203 17.35 -0.48 15.35
CA ARG A 203 16.73 -0.22 14.05
C ARG A 203 16.88 1.23 13.64
N SER A 204 16.97 1.44 12.32
CA SER A 204 17.02 2.76 11.73
C SER A 204 15.63 3.16 11.26
N GLU A 205 15.07 4.24 11.80
CA GLU A 205 13.80 4.80 11.34
C GLU A 205 13.79 5.03 9.82
N LEU A 206 14.91 5.57 9.29
CA LEU A 206 15.03 5.90 7.88
C LEU A 206 15.19 4.66 6.99
N MET A 207 16.07 3.72 7.34
CA MET A 207 16.31 2.55 6.48
C MET A 207 15.28 1.45 6.70
N ASP A 208 14.81 1.26 7.93
CA ASP A 208 13.90 0.19 8.31
C ASP A 208 12.44 0.62 8.30
N GLY A 209 12.13 1.75 8.92
CA GLY A 209 10.77 2.28 9.00
C GLY A 209 10.24 2.72 7.63
N PHE A 210 10.98 3.55 6.90
CA PHE A 210 10.57 4.00 5.56
C PHE A 210 10.51 2.83 4.55
N GLY A 211 11.32 1.80 4.74
CA GLY A 211 11.35 0.59 3.91
C GLY A 211 10.01 -0.17 3.85
N LEU A 212 9.12 0.07 4.82
CA LEU A 212 7.78 -0.53 4.86
C LEU A 212 6.91 -0.12 3.66
N ILE A 213 7.12 1.08 3.11
CA ILE A 213 6.41 1.57 1.91
C ILE A 213 6.69 0.68 0.71
N ALA A 214 7.91 0.15 0.59
CA ALA A 214 8.28 -0.72 -0.53
C ALA A 214 7.47 -2.03 -0.52
N PHE A 215 7.15 -2.56 0.66
CA PHE A 215 6.27 -3.72 0.79
C PHE A 215 4.82 -3.38 0.43
N ALA A 216 4.34 -2.21 0.86
CA ALA A 216 3.01 -1.72 0.52
C ALA A 216 2.82 -1.55 -0.99
N SER A 217 3.88 -1.27 -1.77
CA SER A 217 3.81 -1.20 -3.23
C SER A 217 3.99 -2.54 -3.94
N LEU A 218 4.87 -3.41 -3.44
CA LEU A 218 5.27 -4.64 -4.14
C LEU A 218 4.21 -5.75 -4.03
N PHE A 219 3.66 -5.96 -2.85
CA PHE A 219 2.72 -7.05 -2.61
C PHE A 219 1.36 -6.91 -3.32
N PRO A 220 0.80 -5.70 -3.52
CA PRO A 220 -0.35 -5.50 -4.40
C PRO A 220 -0.16 -6.05 -5.79
N ILE A 221 1.02 -5.85 -6.38
CA ILE A 221 1.34 -6.32 -7.74
C ILE A 221 1.26 -7.86 -7.75
N ILE A 222 1.89 -8.51 -6.75
CA ILE A 222 1.88 -9.96 -6.59
C ILE A 222 0.45 -10.48 -6.42
N ALA A 223 -0.35 -9.79 -5.60
CA ALA A 223 -1.73 -10.17 -5.31
C ALA A 223 -2.64 -10.01 -6.53
N VAL A 224 -2.52 -8.93 -7.30
CA VAL A 224 -3.30 -8.71 -8.52
C VAL A 224 -2.96 -9.75 -9.58
N LEU A 225 -1.67 -9.99 -9.83
CA LEU A 225 -1.25 -11.00 -10.81
C LEU A 225 -1.75 -12.39 -10.41
N GLY A 226 -1.63 -12.75 -9.13
CA GLY A 226 -2.13 -14.03 -8.62
C GLY A 226 -3.66 -14.15 -8.70
N TYR A 227 -4.39 -13.10 -8.31
CA TYR A 227 -5.85 -13.08 -8.35
C TYR A 227 -6.39 -13.29 -9.77
N VAL A 228 -5.83 -12.58 -10.76
CA VAL A 228 -6.30 -12.68 -12.15
C VAL A 228 -5.92 -14.01 -12.78
N GLN A 229 -4.74 -14.56 -12.49
CA GLN A 229 -4.38 -15.92 -12.92
C GLN A 229 -5.36 -16.97 -12.38
N LEU A 230 -5.76 -16.85 -11.11
CA LEU A 230 -6.74 -17.75 -10.49
C LEU A 230 -8.15 -17.57 -11.09
N SER A 231 -8.56 -16.32 -11.35
CA SER A 231 -9.86 -16.04 -11.99
C SER A 231 -9.91 -16.63 -13.40
N GLU A 232 -8.89 -16.41 -14.23
CA GLU A 232 -8.84 -16.99 -15.58
C GLU A 232 -8.81 -18.53 -15.55
N TRP A 233 -8.04 -19.12 -14.64
CA TRP A 233 -8.00 -20.57 -14.51
C TRP A 233 -9.38 -21.15 -14.16
N SER A 234 -10.09 -20.47 -13.26
CA SER A 234 -11.45 -20.85 -12.86
C SER A 234 -12.45 -20.72 -14.02
N ALA A 235 -12.37 -19.62 -14.78
CA ALA A 235 -13.21 -19.39 -15.95
C ALA A 235 -13.00 -20.44 -17.06
N ARG A 236 -11.74 -20.81 -17.35
CA ARG A 236 -11.42 -21.87 -18.32
C ARG A 236 -11.96 -23.24 -17.90
N LYS A 237 -11.90 -23.56 -16.60
CA LYS A 237 -12.41 -24.82 -16.07
C LYS A 237 -13.94 -24.92 -16.14
N TYR A 238 -14.64 -23.79 -16.00
CA TYR A 238 -16.09 -23.73 -16.13
C TYR A 238 -16.52 -23.95 -17.58
N LYS A 239 -15.86 -23.29 -18.53
CA LYS A 239 -16.14 -23.44 -19.98
C LYS A 239 -15.88 -24.85 -20.52
N ASN A 240 -14.97 -25.62 -19.90
CA ASN A 240 -14.69 -27.01 -20.29
C ASN A 240 -15.66 -28.04 -19.66
N ARG A 241 -16.58 -27.60 -18.79
CA ARG A 241 -17.60 -28.46 -18.16
C ARG A 241 -18.96 -28.39 -18.86
N GLU A 242 -19.14 -27.46 -19.78
CA GLU A 242 -20.27 -27.35 -20.71
C GLU A 242 -19.92 -28.01 -22.05
#